data_AF-A0A2N5IBQ6-F1
#
_entry.id   AF-A0A2N5IBQ6-F1
#
_cell.length_a   1.000
_cell.length_b   1.000
_cell.length_c   1.000
_cell.angle_alpha   90.00
_cell.angle_beta   90.00
_cell.angle_gamma   90.00
#
_symmetry.space_group_name_H-M   'P 1'
#
loop_
_entity.id
_entity.type
_entity.pdbx_description
1 polymer ?
#
loop_
_entity_poly.entity_id
_entity_poly.type
_entity_poly.pdbx_seq_one_letter_code
_entity_poly.pdbx_strand_id
1 'polypeptide(L)'
;MKWLEKCSAKGLRRFQNVLIVSGIAFIPSVFMVDSLILKGFLSLFFLSNFWGFRKSEKLISRKTKQRRETLHNTQKIHSLHETCMKFIQHIEDVLVAKGYSIEKGNNPLIDDIYHELSNCQTVMDYVLFKNKLEFRMMYVANMPREKAQEKTQSQRAKKSASTSSALSQALYILGLPEGTRDMSVVKHAYKALVKKYHPDLNPSPEAGQKTVQLNLAYEQIQKFLKAS
;
A
#
# COMPACT_ATOMS: atom_id res chain seq x y z
N MET A 1 -19.12 14.56 -24.69
CA MET A 1 -20.13 13.49 -24.59
C MET A 1 -21.12 13.56 -23.40
N LYS A 2 -20.94 14.42 -22.38
CA LYS A 2 -21.91 14.55 -21.26
C LYS A 2 -23.21 15.32 -21.57
N TRP A 3 -23.27 16.05 -22.70
CA TRP A 3 -24.43 16.88 -23.06
C TRP A 3 -25.58 16.07 -23.69
N LEU A 4 -25.25 15.06 -24.52
CA LEU A 4 -26.24 14.20 -25.19
C LEU A 4 -27.03 13.31 -24.21
N GLU A 5 -26.43 12.87 -23.09
CA GLU A 5 -27.14 12.05 -22.11
C GLU A 5 -28.13 12.84 -21.23
N LYS A 6 -27.85 14.12 -20.94
CA LYS A 6 -28.77 14.98 -20.17
C LYS A 6 -30.01 15.38 -20.97
N CYS A 7 -29.86 15.45 -22.30
CA CYS A 7 -30.96 15.65 -23.24
C CYS A 7 -31.85 14.40 -23.38
N SER A 8 -31.33 13.19 -23.16
CA SER A 8 -32.09 11.95 -23.36
C SER A 8 -33.26 11.79 -22.37
N ALA A 9 -33.08 11.97 -21.05
CA ALA A 9 -34.15 11.68 -20.09
C ALA A 9 -35.27 12.74 -20.00
N LYS A 10 -34.94 14.01 -20.30
CA LYS A 10 -35.94 15.09 -20.42
C LYS A 10 -36.54 15.14 -21.82
N GLY A 11 -35.74 14.87 -22.85
CA GLY A 11 -36.16 14.76 -24.23
C GLY A 11 -37.14 13.60 -24.44
N LEU A 12 -36.87 12.43 -23.86
CA LEU A 12 -37.75 11.25 -23.98
C LEU A 12 -39.11 11.47 -23.33
N ARG A 13 -39.18 12.19 -22.20
CA ARG A 13 -40.46 12.58 -21.58
C ARG A 13 -41.24 13.61 -22.39
N ARG A 14 -40.54 14.58 -23.00
CA ARG A 14 -41.18 15.51 -23.96
C ARG A 14 -41.67 14.79 -25.21
N PHE A 15 -40.88 13.85 -25.73
CA PHE A 15 -41.23 13.03 -26.89
C PHE A 15 -42.40 12.07 -26.57
N GLN A 16 -42.46 11.52 -25.36
CA GLN A 16 -43.61 10.76 -24.85
C GLN A 16 -44.88 11.60 -24.80
N ASN A 17 -44.81 12.82 -24.24
CA ASN A 17 -45.97 13.71 -24.20
C ASN A 17 -46.41 14.09 -25.63
N VAL A 18 -45.47 14.30 -26.56
CA VAL A 18 -45.78 14.56 -27.97
C VAL A 18 -46.39 13.33 -28.67
N LEU A 19 -45.89 12.11 -28.42
CA LEU A 19 -46.44 10.87 -28.98
C LEU A 19 -47.80 10.48 -28.39
N ILE A 20 -48.03 10.75 -27.10
CA ILE A 20 -49.33 10.51 -26.46
C ILE A 20 -50.35 11.52 -26.98
N VAL A 21 -50.00 12.80 -27.06
CA VAL A 21 -50.88 13.85 -27.60
C VAL A 21 -51.18 13.63 -29.09
N SER A 22 -50.18 13.24 -29.90
CA SER A 22 -50.39 12.92 -31.33
C SER A 22 -51.10 11.59 -31.56
N GLY A 23 -50.84 10.58 -30.73
CA GLY A 23 -51.53 9.29 -30.77
C GLY A 23 -53.01 9.42 -30.43
N ILE A 24 -53.36 10.20 -29.40
CA ILE A 24 -54.76 10.51 -29.04
C ILE A 24 -55.47 11.25 -30.17
N ALA A 25 -54.78 12.14 -30.89
CA ALA A 25 -55.33 12.84 -32.05
C ALA A 25 -55.55 11.93 -33.29
N PHE A 26 -54.93 10.75 -33.35
CA PHE A 26 -55.04 9.80 -34.45
C PHE A 26 -56.09 8.69 -34.23
N ILE A 27 -56.63 8.54 -33.01
CA ILE A 27 -57.66 7.54 -32.71
C ILE A 27 -58.97 7.79 -33.50
N PRO A 28 -59.44 9.03 -33.73
CA PRO A 28 -60.66 9.26 -34.50
C PRO A 28 -60.54 8.89 -35.99
N SER A 29 -59.36 9.02 -36.60
CA SER A 29 -59.17 8.76 -38.04
C SER A 29 -59.08 7.27 -38.39
N VAL A 30 -58.63 6.43 -37.46
CA VAL A 30 -58.61 4.96 -37.63
C VAL A 30 -60.02 4.36 -37.62
N PHE A 31 -60.98 5.01 -36.96
CA PHE A 31 -62.39 4.58 -36.96
C PHE A 31 -63.09 4.80 -38.31
N MET A 32 -62.63 5.76 -39.11
CA MET A 32 -63.19 6.13 -40.42
C MET A 32 -62.75 5.22 -41.58
N VAL A 33 -61.90 4.21 -41.34
CA VAL A 33 -61.51 3.25 -42.38
C VAL A 33 -62.46 2.05 -42.36
N ASP A 34 -63.19 1.80 -43.44
CA ASP A 34 -64.20 0.73 -43.52
C ASP A 34 -63.60 -0.70 -43.50
N SER A 35 -62.28 -0.82 -43.74
CA SER A 35 -61.60 -2.11 -43.76
C SER A 35 -61.38 -2.69 -42.36
N LEU A 36 -62.12 -3.75 -42.03
CA LEU A 36 -61.91 -4.61 -40.86
C LEU A 36 -60.47 -5.16 -40.77
N ILE A 37 -59.88 -5.49 -41.92
CA ILE A 37 -58.51 -6.05 -41.98
C ILE A 37 -57.49 -5.01 -41.54
N LEU A 38 -57.62 -3.76 -41.99
CA LEU A 38 -56.69 -2.69 -41.62
C LEU A 38 -56.82 -2.32 -40.13
N LYS A 39 -58.04 -2.33 -39.58
CA LYS A 39 -58.30 -2.14 -38.14
C LYS A 39 -57.62 -3.21 -37.30
N GLY A 40 -57.71 -4.48 -37.73
CA GLY A 40 -57.01 -5.59 -37.08
C GLY A 40 -55.49 -5.40 -37.07
N PHE A 41 -54.90 -5.08 -38.22
CA PHE A 41 -53.45 -4.89 -38.35
C PHE A 41 -52.92 -3.71 -37.52
N LEU A 42 -53.61 -2.56 -37.56
CA LEU A 42 -53.26 -1.39 -36.75
C LEU A 42 -53.35 -1.70 -35.25
N SER A 43 -54.39 -2.40 -34.80
CA SER A 43 -54.55 -2.77 -33.39
C SER A 43 -53.39 -3.66 -32.89
N LEU A 44 -52.96 -4.64 -33.69
CA LEU A 44 -51.82 -5.50 -33.37
C LEU A 44 -50.50 -4.72 -33.38
N PHE A 45 -50.33 -3.79 -34.31
CA PHE A 45 -49.16 -2.90 -34.35
C PHE A 45 -49.07 -2.02 -33.10
N PHE A 46 -50.18 -1.40 -32.67
CA PHE A 46 -50.21 -0.59 -31.45
C PHE A 46 -49.99 -1.43 -30.20
N LEU A 47 -50.59 -2.62 -30.10
CA LEU A 47 -50.39 -3.54 -28.97
C LEU A 47 -48.91 -3.98 -28.86
N SER A 48 -48.27 -4.30 -29.98
CA SER A 48 -46.84 -4.66 -30.04
C SER A 48 -45.95 -3.51 -29.57
N ASN A 49 -46.17 -2.30 -30.09
CA ASN A 49 -45.44 -1.10 -29.69
C ASN A 49 -45.68 -0.72 -28.22
N PHE A 50 -46.91 -0.87 -27.72
CA PHE A 50 -47.26 -0.59 -26.33
C PHE A 50 -46.57 -1.55 -25.35
N TRP A 51 -46.48 -2.83 -25.71
CA TRP A 51 -45.77 -3.83 -24.91
C TRP A 51 -44.25 -3.58 -24.90
N GLY A 52 -43.68 -3.24 -26.06
CA GLY A 52 -42.28 -2.80 -26.18
C GLY A 52 -41.98 -1.55 -25.33
N PHE A 53 -42.90 -0.60 -25.30
CA PHE A 53 -42.81 0.64 -24.51
C PHE A 53 -42.85 0.37 -23.00
N ARG A 54 -43.80 -0.44 -22.50
CA ARG A 54 -43.84 -0.80 -21.07
C ARG A 54 -42.58 -1.53 -20.61
N LYS A 55 -41.99 -2.35 -21.48
CA LYS A 55 -40.71 -3.04 -21.20
C LYS A 55 -39.55 -2.05 -21.14
N SER A 56 -39.49 -1.07 -22.04
CA SER A 56 -38.42 -0.06 -22.06
C SER A 56 -38.50 0.90 -20.86
N GLU A 57 -39.70 1.30 -20.43
CA GLU A 57 -39.89 2.14 -19.25
C GLU A 57 -39.41 1.45 -17.96
N LYS A 58 -39.73 0.17 -17.77
CA LYS A 58 -39.23 -0.63 -16.63
C LYS A 58 -37.70 -0.73 -16.64
N LEU A 59 -37.09 -0.89 -17.81
CA LEU A 59 -35.63 -0.92 -17.94
C LEU A 59 -34.99 0.42 -17.62
N ILE A 60 -35.58 1.54 -18.06
CA ILE A 60 -35.12 2.90 -17.75
C ILE A 60 -35.24 3.17 -16.24
N SER A 61 -36.36 2.78 -15.61
CA SER A 61 -36.55 2.92 -14.16
C SER A 61 -35.50 2.13 -13.36
N ARG A 62 -35.23 0.88 -13.75
CA ARG A 62 -34.16 0.06 -13.12
C ARG A 62 -32.78 0.69 -13.28
N LYS A 63 -32.41 1.10 -14.50
CA LYS A 63 -31.12 1.75 -14.77
C LYS A 63 -30.97 3.06 -14.01
N THR A 64 -32.02 3.86 -13.89
CA THR A 64 -31.98 5.12 -13.13
C THR A 64 -31.86 4.88 -11.63
N LYS A 65 -32.56 3.88 -11.07
CA LYS A 65 -32.39 3.46 -9.67
C LYS A 65 -30.96 3.01 -9.39
N GLN A 66 -30.42 2.12 -10.23
CA GLN A 66 -29.04 1.64 -10.12
C GLN A 66 -28.03 2.79 -10.19
N ARG A 67 -28.21 3.74 -11.14
CA ARG A 67 -27.36 4.94 -11.24
C ARG A 67 -27.40 5.81 -9.97
N ARG A 68 -28.57 5.95 -9.35
CA ARG A 68 -28.71 6.70 -8.08
C ARG A 68 -27.98 5.98 -6.94
N GLU A 69 -28.12 4.66 -6.84
CA GLU A 69 -27.43 3.84 -5.85
C GLU A 69 -25.91 3.90 -6.02
N THR A 70 -25.40 3.81 -7.25
CA THR A 70 -23.97 3.95 -7.51
C THR A 70 -23.47 5.34 -7.14
N LEU A 71 -24.21 6.40 -7.50
CA LEU A 71 -23.83 7.77 -7.17
C LEU A 71 -23.80 7.99 -5.65
N HIS A 72 -24.83 7.50 -4.95
CA HIS A 72 -24.93 7.56 -3.50
C HIS A 72 -23.77 6.82 -2.82
N ASN A 73 -23.43 5.63 -3.33
CA ASN A 73 -22.29 4.85 -2.81
C ASN A 73 -20.96 5.55 -3.07
N THR A 74 -20.75 6.14 -4.25
CA THR A 74 -19.55 6.94 -4.54
C THR A 74 -19.43 8.15 -3.64
N GLN A 75 -20.54 8.87 -3.39
CA GLN A 75 -20.57 9.99 -2.46
C GLN A 75 -20.25 9.55 -1.03
N LYS A 76 -20.81 8.42 -0.59
CA LYS A 76 -20.49 7.83 0.71
C LYS A 76 -19.02 7.45 0.83
N ILE A 77 -18.46 6.76 -0.16
CA ILE A 77 -17.03 6.39 -0.19
C ILE A 77 -16.17 7.65 -0.07
N HIS A 78 -16.47 8.70 -0.85
CA HIS A 78 -15.73 9.96 -0.77
C HIS A 78 -15.79 10.57 0.64
N SER A 79 -16.98 10.64 1.24
CA SER A 79 -17.14 11.19 2.60
C SER A 79 -16.39 10.37 3.67
N LEU A 80 -16.38 9.04 3.53
CA LEU A 80 -15.67 8.15 4.44
C LEU A 80 -14.17 8.25 4.26
N HIS A 81 -13.69 8.31 3.02
CA HIS A 81 -12.28 8.52 2.70
C HIS A 81 -11.77 9.82 3.32
N GLU A 82 -12.50 10.93 3.15
CA GLU A 82 -12.16 12.21 3.75
C GLU A 82 -12.12 12.14 5.28
N THR A 83 -13.06 11.43 5.89
CA THR A 83 -13.08 11.21 7.34
C THR A 83 -11.85 10.42 7.79
N CYS A 84 -11.50 9.33 7.10
CA CYS A 84 -10.32 8.52 7.42
C CYS A 84 -9.02 9.34 7.28
N MET A 85 -8.91 10.18 6.24
CA MET A 85 -7.75 11.07 6.07
C MET A 85 -7.57 12.02 7.24
N LYS A 86 -8.65 12.61 7.77
CA LYS A 86 -8.59 13.46 8.97
C LYS A 86 -8.10 12.69 10.21
N PHE A 87 -8.51 11.43 10.36
CA PHE A 87 -8.02 10.56 11.44
C PHE A 87 -6.53 10.25 11.30
N ILE A 88 -6.07 9.95 10.08
CA ILE A 88 -4.66 9.68 9.81
C ILE A 88 -3.81 10.90 10.16
N GLN A 89 -4.23 12.08 9.72
CA GLN A 89 -3.56 13.34 10.04
C GLN A 89 -3.50 13.59 11.55
N HIS A 90 -4.58 13.29 12.28
CA HIS A 90 -4.57 13.39 13.74
C HIS A 90 -3.57 12.41 14.39
N ILE A 91 -3.46 11.18 13.88
CA ILE A 91 -2.48 10.21 14.35
C ILE A 91 -1.06 10.72 14.09
N GLU A 92 -0.81 11.31 12.91
CA GLU A 92 0.47 11.93 12.58
C GLU A 92 0.81 13.06 13.56
N ASP A 93 -0.12 13.98 13.82
CA ASP A 93 0.07 15.08 14.77
C ASP A 93 0.45 14.57 16.18
N VAL A 94 -0.22 13.52 16.66
CA VAL A 94 0.09 12.90 17.96
C VAL A 94 1.47 12.26 17.97
N LEU A 95 1.89 11.62 16.86
CA LEU A 95 3.23 11.05 16.73
C LEU A 95 4.32 12.14 16.71
N VAL A 96 4.13 13.21 15.94
CA VAL A 96 5.05 14.38 15.94
C VAL A 96 5.17 14.95 17.34
N ALA A 97 4.03 15.17 18.03
CA ALA A 97 4.01 15.71 19.39
C ALA A 97 4.75 14.81 20.40
N LYS A 98 4.87 13.51 20.11
CA LYS A 98 5.62 12.55 20.92
C LYS A 98 7.09 12.39 20.53
N GLY A 99 7.54 13.11 19.50
CA GLY A 99 8.93 13.13 19.04
C GLY A 99 9.26 12.12 17.94
N TYR A 100 8.26 11.47 17.35
CA TYR A 100 8.47 10.50 16.28
C TYR A 100 8.63 11.18 14.91
N SER A 101 9.55 10.68 14.09
CA SER A 101 9.69 11.10 12.69
C SER A 101 8.61 10.48 11.82
N ILE A 102 8.03 11.28 10.91
CA ILE A 102 6.95 10.89 9.98
C ILE A 102 7.43 10.99 8.52
N GLU A 103 8.72 11.20 8.31
CA GLU A 103 9.26 11.14 6.95
C GLU A 103 8.98 9.76 6.34
N LYS A 104 8.58 9.77 5.06
CA LYS A 104 8.17 8.58 4.31
C LYS A 104 9.26 7.49 4.39
N GLY A 105 8.90 6.31 4.88
CA GLY A 105 9.84 5.20 5.09
C GLY A 105 10.51 5.13 6.47
N ASN A 106 10.35 6.14 7.32
CA ASN A 106 10.91 6.14 8.68
C ASN A 106 9.93 5.60 9.73
N ASN A 107 8.62 5.57 9.44
CA ASN A 107 7.61 5.08 10.37
C ASN A 107 6.73 3.97 9.74
N PRO A 108 6.99 2.69 10.09
CA PRO A 108 6.26 1.57 9.48
C PRO A 108 4.76 1.58 9.82
N LEU A 109 4.34 2.21 10.92
CA LEU A 109 2.92 2.32 11.28
C LEU A 109 2.17 3.22 10.29
N ILE A 110 2.76 4.35 9.93
CA ILE A 110 2.15 5.31 9.00
C ILE A 110 2.15 4.74 7.57
N ASP A 111 3.25 4.11 7.16
CA ASP A 111 3.32 3.47 5.85
C ASP A 111 2.27 2.35 5.68
N ASP A 112 2.07 1.52 6.72
CA ASP A 112 1.03 0.47 6.75
C ASP A 112 -0.39 1.06 6.68
N ILE A 113 -0.64 2.16 7.40
CA ILE A 113 -1.91 2.89 7.37
C ILE A 113 -2.22 3.38 5.94
N TYR A 114 -1.26 4.03 5.27
CA TYR A 114 -1.45 4.53 3.90
C TYR A 114 -1.60 3.39 2.89
N HIS A 115 -0.86 2.30 3.05
CA HIS A 115 -0.99 1.12 2.21
C HIS A 115 -2.41 0.52 2.32
N GLU A 116 -2.94 0.36 3.52
CA GLU A 116 -4.31 -0.14 3.72
C GLU A 116 -5.38 0.81 3.17
N LEU A 117 -5.21 2.12 3.36
CA LEU A 117 -6.11 3.12 2.79
C LEU A 117 -6.16 3.01 1.25
N SER A 118 -5.01 2.81 0.60
CA SER A 118 -4.94 2.67 -0.87
C SER A 118 -5.69 1.44 -1.40
N ASN A 119 -5.87 0.42 -0.56
CA ASN A 119 -6.57 -0.82 -0.90
C ASN A 119 -8.08 -0.75 -0.66
N CYS A 120 -8.61 0.32 -0.06
CA CYS A 120 -10.04 0.47 0.22
C CYS A 120 -10.83 0.86 -1.03
N GLN A 121 -11.77 0.00 -1.47
CA GLN A 121 -12.55 0.22 -2.69
C GLN A 121 -14.06 0.33 -2.42
N THR A 122 -14.55 -0.38 -1.41
CA THR A 122 -15.97 -0.46 -1.07
C THR A 122 -16.29 0.35 0.18
N VAL A 123 -17.57 0.73 0.35
CA VAL A 123 -18.05 1.40 1.57
C VAL A 123 -17.68 0.61 2.83
N MET A 124 -17.75 -0.72 2.78
CA MET A 124 -17.45 -1.57 3.92
C MET A 124 -15.97 -1.56 4.28
N ASP A 125 -15.08 -1.55 3.28
CA ASP A 125 -13.63 -1.47 3.51
C ASP A 125 -13.29 -0.22 4.32
N TYR A 126 -13.85 0.93 3.92
CA TYR A 126 -13.66 2.19 4.64
C TYR A 126 -14.22 2.17 6.06
N VAL A 127 -15.37 1.54 6.29
CA VAL A 127 -15.95 1.42 7.63
C VAL A 127 -15.07 0.53 8.53
N LEU A 128 -14.59 -0.61 8.03
CA LEU A 128 -13.67 -1.48 8.77
C LEU A 128 -12.33 -0.78 9.03
N PHE A 129 -11.80 -0.11 8.02
CA PHE A 129 -10.57 0.66 8.13
C PHE A 129 -10.68 1.76 9.17
N LYS A 130 -11.80 2.49 9.21
CA LYS A 130 -12.06 3.49 10.26
C LYS A 130 -12.00 2.88 11.66
N ASN A 131 -12.66 1.76 11.91
CA ASN A 131 -12.61 1.09 13.21
C ASN A 131 -11.16 0.71 13.57
N LYS A 132 -10.40 0.23 12.60
CA LYS A 132 -8.97 -0.11 12.78
C LYS A 132 -8.14 1.12 13.12
N LEU A 133 -8.41 2.27 12.50
CA LEU A 133 -7.76 3.54 12.83
C LEU A 133 -8.05 3.96 14.27
N GLU A 134 -9.28 3.78 14.76
CA GLU A 134 -9.63 4.09 16.15
C GLU A 134 -8.80 3.25 17.15
N PHE A 135 -8.62 1.95 16.88
CA PHE A 135 -7.73 1.11 17.69
C PHE A 135 -6.26 1.55 17.61
N ARG A 136 -5.77 1.91 16.42
CA ARG A 136 -4.40 2.41 16.23
C ARG A 136 -4.18 3.73 16.97
N MET A 137 -5.17 4.62 16.98
CA MET A 137 -5.13 5.88 17.72
C MET A 137 -5.01 5.63 19.22
N MET A 138 -5.77 4.68 19.77
CA MET A 138 -5.64 4.27 21.18
C MET A 138 -4.23 3.74 21.49
N TYR A 139 -3.64 2.96 20.57
CA TYR A 139 -2.27 2.46 20.73
C TYR A 139 -1.25 3.61 20.71
N VAL A 140 -1.34 4.52 19.74
CA VAL A 140 -0.45 5.69 19.62
C VAL A 140 -0.58 6.62 20.83
N ALA A 141 -1.79 6.83 21.35
CA ALA A 141 -2.03 7.61 22.56
C ALA A 141 -1.31 7.03 23.79
N ASN A 142 -1.22 5.69 23.89
CA ASN A 142 -0.53 4.99 24.98
C ASN A 142 0.95 4.71 24.71
N MET A 143 1.45 5.00 23.51
CA MET A 143 2.85 4.79 23.16
C MET A 143 3.77 5.69 24.03
N PRO A 144 4.86 5.17 24.60
CA PRO A 144 5.81 5.99 25.35
C PRO A 144 6.40 7.07 24.44
N ARG A 145 6.77 8.25 24.98
CA ARG A 145 7.46 9.27 24.19
C ARG A 145 8.77 8.70 23.66
N GLU A 146 9.10 8.99 22.41
CA GLU A 146 10.38 8.60 21.84
C GLU A 146 11.48 9.39 22.58
N LYS A 147 12.15 8.75 23.54
CA LYS A 147 13.36 9.31 24.17
C LYS A 147 14.48 9.31 23.13
N ALA A 148 14.48 10.32 22.26
CA ALA A 148 15.28 10.44 21.06
C ALA A 148 16.81 10.54 21.25
N GLN A 149 17.39 10.08 22.37
CA GLN A 149 18.85 10.18 22.60
C GLN A 149 19.52 8.94 23.21
N GLU A 150 18.82 8.03 23.91
CA GLU A 150 19.51 6.91 24.59
C GLU A 150 19.77 5.68 23.71
N LYS A 151 18.94 5.40 22.71
CA LYS A 151 19.08 4.16 21.91
C LYS A 151 20.16 4.24 20.83
N THR A 152 20.36 5.39 20.20
CA THR A 152 21.32 5.53 19.09
C THR A 152 22.78 5.62 19.59
N GLN A 153 23.02 6.24 20.75
CA GLN A 153 24.37 6.28 21.35
C GLN A 153 24.75 4.96 22.02
N SER A 154 23.83 4.31 22.75
CA SER A 154 24.15 3.04 23.44
C SER A 154 24.39 1.88 22.45
N GLN A 155 23.69 1.85 21.31
CA GLN A 155 23.92 0.83 20.28
C GLN A 155 25.19 1.10 19.44
N ARG A 156 25.50 2.35 19.09
CA ARG A 156 26.77 2.70 18.40
C ARG A 156 27.98 2.53 19.31
N ALA A 157 27.90 2.91 20.59
CA ALA A 157 28.99 2.74 21.56
C ALA A 157 29.25 1.27 21.91
N LYS A 158 28.20 0.44 22.04
CA LYS A 158 28.38 -1.01 22.22
C LYS A 158 28.96 -1.67 20.98
N LYS A 159 28.55 -1.25 19.78
CA LYS A 159 29.10 -1.78 18.53
C LYS A 159 30.57 -1.37 18.34
N SER A 160 30.93 -0.10 18.54
CA SER A 160 32.32 0.36 18.42
C SER A 160 33.25 -0.26 19.48
N ALA A 161 32.77 -0.43 20.72
CA ALA A 161 33.52 -1.13 21.77
C ALA A 161 33.72 -2.63 21.44
N SER A 162 32.69 -3.29 20.91
CA SER A 162 32.78 -4.70 20.50
C SER A 162 33.71 -4.90 19.31
N THR A 163 33.69 -3.99 18.32
CA THR A 163 34.56 -4.08 17.14
C THR A 163 36.02 -3.77 17.50
N SER A 164 36.25 -2.80 18.39
CA SER A 164 37.60 -2.50 18.90
C SER A 164 38.18 -3.69 19.69
N SER A 165 37.36 -4.35 20.52
CA SER A 165 37.76 -5.54 21.26
C SER A 165 38.06 -6.73 20.32
N ALA A 166 37.23 -6.94 19.29
CA ALA A 166 37.46 -8.00 18.31
C ALA A 166 38.75 -7.77 17.49
N LEU A 167 39.06 -6.53 17.12
CA LEU A 167 40.31 -6.20 16.43
C LEU A 167 41.54 -6.43 17.32
N SER A 168 41.49 -5.98 18.58
CA SER A 168 42.57 -6.20 19.56
C SER A 168 42.84 -7.71 19.72
N GLN A 169 41.79 -8.52 19.86
CA GLN A 169 41.92 -9.97 19.97
C GLN A 169 42.56 -10.60 18.71
N ALA A 170 42.17 -10.15 17.52
CA ALA A 170 42.75 -10.64 16.27
C ALA A 170 44.24 -10.27 16.12
N LEU A 171 44.62 -9.04 16.51
CA LEU A 171 46.02 -8.60 16.53
C LEU A 171 46.85 -9.40 17.54
N TYR A 172 46.28 -9.69 18.71
CA TYR A 172 46.90 -10.53 19.74
C TYR A 172 47.18 -11.95 19.23
N ILE A 173 46.25 -12.57 18.49
CA ILE A 173 46.45 -13.91 17.88
C ILE A 173 47.63 -13.90 16.90
N LEU A 174 47.85 -12.80 16.17
CA LEU A 174 48.99 -12.63 15.28
C LEU A 174 50.27 -12.16 16.00
N GLY A 175 50.23 -11.93 17.31
CA GLY A 175 51.35 -11.44 18.11
C GLY A 175 51.73 -9.99 17.80
N LEU A 176 50.78 -9.18 17.35
CA LEU A 176 51.00 -7.78 16.98
C LEU A 176 50.44 -6.83 18.05
N PRO A 177 51.07 -5.65 18.23
CA PRO A 177 50.54 -4.66 19.15
C PRO A 177 49.21 -4.08 18.64
N GLU A 178 48.30 -3.77 19.56
CA GLU A 178 46.93 -3.31 19.29
C GLU A 178 46.84 -2.05 18.41
N GLY A 179 47.92 -1.26 18.35
CA GLY A 179 48.02 -0.06 17.51
C GLY A 179 48.44 -0.32 16.06
N THR A 180 48.67 -1.57 15.65
CA THR A 180 49.17 -1.89 14.31
C THR A 180 48.09 -1.69 13.26
N ARG A 181 48.24 -0.65 12.43
CA ARG A 181 47.34 -0.35 11.29
C ARG A 181 47.95 -0.67 9.92
N ASP A 182 49.25 -0.95 9.89
CA ASP A 182 49.95 -1.24 8.65
C ASP A 182 49.70 -2.70 8.20
N MET A 183 48.97 -2.84 7.09
CA MET A 183 48.62 -4.13 6.53
C MET A 183 49.85 -4.92 6.05
N SER A 184 50.96 -4.25 5.71
CA SER A 184 52.19 -4.92 5.30
C SER A 184 52.81 -5.71 6.46
N VAL A 185 52.82 -5.12 7.66
CA VAL A 185 53.30 -5.72 8.91
C VAL A 185 52.40 -6.90 9.31
N VAL A 186 51.08 -6.72 9.25
CA VAL A 186 50.10 -7.79 9.52
C VAL A 186 50.31 -8.98 8.59
N LYS A 187 50.48 -8.73 7.29
CA LYS A 187 50.71 -9.77 6.28
C LYS A 187 52.03 -10.50 6.50
N HIS A 188 53.07 -9.81 6.94
CA HIS A 188 54.36 -10.42 7.22
C HIS A 188 54.29 -11.37 8.43
N ALA A 189 53.72 -10.91 9.54
CA ALA A 189 53.54 -11.72 10.75
C ALA A 189 52.65 -12.96 10.49
N TYR A 190 51.54 -12.77 9.79
CA TYR A 190 50.67 -13.87 9.37
C TYR A 190 51.43 -14.94 8.55
N LYS A 191 52.20 -14.54 7.54
CA LYS A 191 52.98 -15.47 6.72
C LYS A 191 54.01 -16.25 7.54
N ALA A 192 54.67 -15.59 8.48
CA ALA A 192 55.65 -16.24 9.36
C ALA A 192 54.99 -17.29 10.26
N LEU A 193 53.82 -16.96 10.85
CA LEU A 193 53.09 -17.86 11.74
C LEU A 193 52.46 -19.04 10.99
N VAL A 194 51.86 -18.82 9.82
CA VAL A 194 51.30 -19.90 9.00
C VAL A 194 52.40 -20.85 8.56
N LYS A 195 53.56 -20.35 8.13
CA LYS A 195 54.69 -21.22 7.77
C LYS A 195 55.17 -22.08 8.96
N LYS A 196 55.08 -21.56 10.19
CA LYS A 196 55.48 -22.25 11.42
C LYS A 196 54.47 -23.32 11.87
N TYR A 197 53.18 -23.08 11.65
CA TYR A 197 52.08 -23.94 12.10
C TYR A 197 51.37 -24.68 10.96
N HIS A 198 51.90 -24.64 9.73
CA HIS A 198 51.28 -25.33 8.59
C HIS A 198 51.22 -26.84 8.87
N PRO A 199 50.07 -27.52 8.68
CA PRO A 199 49.95 -28.96 8.97
C PRO A 199 50.94 -29.81 8.16
N ASP A 200 51.29 -29.39 6.94
CA ASP A 200 52.27 -30.10 6.12
C ASP A 200 53.72 -29.97 6.61
N LEU A 201 54.03 -28.90 7.34
CA LEU A 201 55.39 -28.62 7.83
C LEU A 201 55.57 -28.95 9.31
N ASN A 202 54.48 -29.01 10.06
CA ASN A 202 54.47 -29.23 11.51
C ASN A 202 53.56 -30.43 11.85
N PRO A 203 54.14 -31.57 12.27
CA PRO A 203 53.38 -32.79 12.57
C PRO A 203 52.61 -32.73 13.91
N SER A 204 52.61 -31.59 14.60
CA SER A 204 51.83 -31.42 15.83
C SER A 204 50.32 -31.49 15.53
N PRO A 205 49.53 -32.22 16.34
CA PRO A 205 48.08 -32.29 16.17
C PRO A 205 47.38 -30.93 16.35
N GLU A 206 48.03 -29.95 16.99
CA GLU A 206 47.50 -28.59 17.17
C GLU A 206 47.77 -27.65 15.99
N ALA A 207 48.65 -28.04 15.06
CA ALA A 207 49.10 -27.19 13.96
C ALA A 207 47.94 -26.75 13.04
N GLY A 208 47.03 -27.68 12.73
CA GLY A 208 45.83 -27.40 11.95
C GLY A 208 44.90 -26.39 12.63
N GLN A 209 44.64 -26.57 13.93
CA GLN A 209 43.77 -25.66 14.69
C GLN A 209 44.36 -24.25 14.80
N LYS A 210 45.67 -24.14 15.04
CA LYS A 210 46.38 -22.85 15.08
C LYS A 210 46.34 -22.15 13.73
N THR A 211 46.53 -22.88 12.63
CA THR A 211 46.45 -22.29 11.28
C THR A 211 45.04 -21.73 10.98
N VAL A 212 43.99 -22.45 11.36
CA VAL A 212 42.61 -21.95 11.21
C VAL A 212 42.39 -20.67 12.02
N GLN A 213 42.87 -20.61 13.27
CA GLN A 213 42.77 -19.41 14.11
C GLN A 213 43.51 -18.21 13.49
N LEU A 214 44.70 -18.44 12.93
CA LEU A 214 45.49 -17.40 12.26
C LEU A 214 44.78 -16.85 11.01
N ASN A 215 44.16 -17.72 10.22
CA ASN A 215 43.41 -17.33 9.02
C ASN A 215 42.20 -16.45 9.39
N LEU A 216 41.44 -16.88 10.41
CA LEU A 216 40.28 -16.12 10.90
C LEU A 216 40.68 -14.73 11.43
N ALA A 217 41.76 -14.65 12.21
CA ALA A 217 42.26 -13.38 12.72
C ALA A 217 42.72 -12.44 11.59
N TYR A 218 43.44 -12.98 10.59
CA TYR A 218 43.88 -12.21 9.43
C TYR A 218 42.70 -11.64 8.62
N GLU A 219 41.66 -12.44 8.36
CA GLU A 219 40.46 -11.98 7.67
C GLU A 219 39.72 -10.87 8.44
N GLN A 220 39.62 -11.00 9.76
CA GLN A 220 38.98 -10.00 10.61
C GLN A 220 39.72 -8.65 10.53
N ILE A 221 41.04 -8.67 10.64
CA ILE A 221 41.86 -7.45 10.52
C ILE A 221 41.74 -6.85 9.12
N GLN A 222 41.76 -7.68 8.08
CA GLN A 222 41.63 -7.20 6.70
C GLN A 222 40.27 -6.55 6.45
N LYS A 223 39.18 -7.11 6.99
CA LYS A 223 37.83 -6.52 6.90
C LYS A 223 37.77 -5.18 7.63
N PHE A 224 38.38 -5.07 8.81
CA PHE A 224 38.38 -3.85 9.60
C PHE A 224 39.19 -2.71 8.94
N LEU A 225 40.40 -3.01 8.46
CA LEU A 225 41.29 -2.01 7.86
C LEU A 225 40.85 -1.57 6.46
N LYS A 226 40.11 -2.40 5.71
CA LYS A 226 39.49 -1.99 4.43
C LYS A 226 38.24 -1.13 4.60
N ALA A 227 37.58 -1.22 5.75
CA ALA A 227 36.35 -0.49 6.06
C ALA A 227 36.59 0.84 6.79
N SER A 228 37.83 1.10 7.23
CA SER A 228 38.30 2.37 7.81
C SER A 228 38.94 3.24 6.73
#